data_AF-A0A382GAK2-F1
#
_entry.id   AF-A0A382GAK2-F1
#
_cell.length_a   1.000
_cell.length_b   1.000
_cell.length_c   1.000
_cell.angle_alpha   90.00
_cell.angle_beta   90.00
_cell.angle_gamma   90.00
#
_symmetry.space_group_name_H-M   'P 1'
#
loop_
_entity.id
_entity.type
_entity.pdbx_description
1 polymer ?
#
loop_
_entity_poly.entity_id
_entity_poly.type
_entity_poly.pdbx_seq_one_letter_code
_entity_poly.pdbx_strand_id
1 'polypeptide(L)' 'MRIGVTGSSGFLGSHLTNALYQLPGFDITTLKRNSSGKFPKVSRLKPFVENLDIIYHVAGVNRGTNDEIIKGN' A
#
# COMPACT_ATOMS: atom_id res chain seq x y z
N MET A 1 -5.44 -16.30 -3.98
CA MET A 1 -5.72 -15.32 -2.90
C MET A 1 -5.33 -13.95 -3.38
N ARG A 2 -6.25 -12.98 -3.28
CA ARG A 2 -6.12 -11.61 -3.78
C ARG A 2 -5.57 -10.72 -2.67
N ILE A 3 -4.39 -10.16 -2.89
CA ILE A 3 -3.63 -9.41 -1.91
C ILE A 3 -3.46 -7.97 -2.39
N GLY A 4 -3.86 -7.01 -1.54
CA GLY A 4 -3.57 -5.60 -1.73
C GLY A 4 -2.34 -5.18 -0.95
N VAL A 5 -1.44 -4.41 -1.57
CA VAL A 5 -0.30 -3.81 -0.88
C VAL A 5 -0.30 -2.29 -1.07
N THR A 6 -0.37 -1.54 0.03
CA THR A 6 -0.10 -0.10 0.03
C THR A 6 1.35 0.16 0.39
N GLY A 7 1.95 1.27 -0.06
CA GLY A 7 3.36 1.56 0.27
C GLY A 7 4.35 0.63 -0.44
N SER A 8 3.93 -0.02 -1.53
CA SER A 8 4.70 -0.99 -2.31
C SER A 8 6.02 -0.46 -2.89
N SER A 9 6.18 0.86 -2.99
CA SER A 9 7.43 1.49 -3.44
C SER A 9 8.40 1.80 -2.29
N GLY A 10 7.99 1.64 -1.03
CA GLY A 10 8.84 1.83 0.14
C GLY A 10 9.75 0.62 0.38
N PHE A 11 10.70 0.75 1.32
CA PHE A 11 11.66 -0.32 1.63
C PHE A 11 10.97 -1.65 1.95
N LEU A 12 10.10 -1.69 2.96
CA LEU A 12 9.39 -2.91 3.33
C LEU A 12 8.43 -3.37 2.22
N GLY A 13 7.70 -2.43 1.63
CA GLY A 13 6.70 -2.72 0.60
C GLY A 13 7.30 -3.38 -0.64
N SER A 14 8.46 -2.92 -1.12
CA SER A 14 9.08 -3.47 -2.34
C SER A 14 9.59 -4.89 -2.12
N HIS A 15 10.21 -5.16 -0.97
CA HIS A 15 10.67 -6.50 -0.60
C HIS A 15 9.49 -7.46 -0.40
N LEU A 16 8.44 -7.00 0.30
CA LEU A 16 7.21 -7.78 0.47
C LEU A 16 6.57 -8.12 -0.88
N THR A 17 6.37 -7.14 -1.75
CA THR A 17 5.78 -7.40 -3.07
C THR A 17 6.63 -8.35 -3.90
N ASN A 18 7.96 -8.18 -3.89
CA ASN A 18 8.86 -9.08 -4.60
C ASN A 18 8.74 -10.51 -4.08
N ALA A 19 8.73 -10.72 -2.77
CA ALA A 19 8.58 -12.04 -2.16
C ALA A 19 7.22 -12.67 -2.51
N LEU A 20 6.13 -11.90 -2.45
CA LEU A 20 4.79 -12.39 -2.81
C LEU A 20 4.70 -12.81 -4.28
N TYR A 21 5.33 -12.07 -5.21
CA TYR A 21 5.35 -12.42 -6.63
C TYR A 21 6.12 -13.73 -6.93
N GLN A 22 7.01 -14.18 -6.05
CA GLN A 22 7.72 -15.46 -6.20
C GLN A 22 6.88 -16.66 -5.73
N LEU A 23 5.76 -16.43 -5.03
CA LEU A 23 4.93 -17.49 -4.47
C LEU A 23 3.72 -17.76 -5.38
N PRO A 24 3.43 -19.04 -5.70
CA PRO A 24 2.26 -19.37 -6.51
C PRO A 24 0.96 -19.14 -5.74
N GLY A 25 -0.12 -18.86 -6.46
CA GLY A 25 -1.48 -18.76 -5.88
C GLY A 25 -1.84 -17.38 -5.31
N PHE A 26 -0.96 -16.38 -5.45
CA PHE A 26 -1.24 -14.99 -5.09
C PHE A 26 -1.50 -14.11 -6.31
N ASP A 27 -2.56 -13.31 -6.24
CA ASP A 27 -2.88 -12.24 -7.17
C ASP A 27 -2.67 -10.91 -6.45
N ILE A 28 -1.64 -10.15 -6.85
CA ILE A 28 -1.12 -9.01 -6.08
C ILE A 28 -1.45 -7.71 -6.79
N THR A 29 -2.24 -6.87 -6.12
CA THR A 29 -2.55 -5.51 -6.57
C THR A 29 -1.89 -4.49 -5.65
N THR A 30 -1.34 -3.41 -6.22
CA THR A 30 -0.65 -2.37 -5.44
C THR A 30 -1.32 -1.02 -5.56
N LEU A 31 -1.38 -0.28 -4.45
CA LEU A 31 -1.85 1.10 -4.41
C LEU A 31 -0.66 2.06 -4.46
N LYS A 32 -0.41 2.62 -5.65
CA LYS A 32 0.68 3.59 -5.85
C LYS A 32 0.28 4.97 -5.32
N ARG A 33 1.22 5.64 -4.64
CA ARG A 33 1.08 7.06 -4.29
C ARG A 33 1.09 7.88 -5.58
N ASN A 34 0.18 8.85 -5.69
CA ASN A 34 0.24 9.78 -6.82
C ASN A 34 1.45 10.73 -6.68
N SER A 35 1.94 11.24 -7.80
CA SER A 35 3.10 12.15 -7.86
C SER A 35 2.88 13.46 -7.09
N SER A 36 1.62 13.79 -6.77
CA SER A 36 1.26 15.01 -6.04
C SER A 36 1.42 14.90 -4.52
N GLY A 37 1.83 13.73 -4.00
CA GLY A 37 1.99 13.50 -2.56
C GLY A 37 0.67 13.39 -1.79
N LYS A 38 -0.49 13.59 -2.45
CA LYS A 38 -1.83 13.59 -1.84
C LYS A 38 -2.34 12.16 -1.66
N PHE A 39 -3.05 11.92 -0.57
CA PHE A 39 -3.75 10.66 -0.35
C PHE A 39 -4.76 10.38 -1.47
N PRO A 40 -4.95 9.11 -1.90
CA PRO A 40 -6.01 8.76 -2.81
C PRO A 40 -7.36 9.12 -2.19
N LYS A 41 -8.25 9.75 -2.96
CA LYS A 41 -9.63 9.99 -2.53
C LYS A 41 -10.33 8.64 -2.27
N VAL A 42 -11.35 8.62 -1.42
CA VAL A 42 -12.18 7.43 -1.13
C VAL A 42 -12.68 6.77 -2.42
N SER A 43 -13.03 7.55 -3.45
CA SER A 43 -13.45 7.03 -4.75
C SER A 43 -12.40 6.19 -5.49
N ARG A 44 -11.11 6.36 -5.18
CA ARG A 44 -10.02 5.51 -5.67
C ARG A 44 -9.66 4.37 -4.73
N LEU A 45 -9.88 4.56 -3.42
CA LEU A 45 -9.63 3.52 -2.42
C LEU A 45 -10.67 2.40 -2.53
N LYS A 46 -11.94 2.75 -2.73
CA LYS A 46 -13.04 1.79 -2.76
C LYS A 46 -12.83 0.68 -3.82
N PRO A 47 -12.54 0.98 -5.10
CA PRO A 47 -12.24 -0.06 -6.09
C PRO A 47 -10.96 -0.84 -5.81
N PHE A 48 -10.00 -0.27 -5.07
CA PHE A 48 -8.76 -0.96 -4.71
C PHE A 48 -8.99 -2.00 -3.61
N VAL A 49 -9.78 -1.67 -2.58
CA VAL A 49 -10.05 -2.58 -1.46
C VAL A 49 -11.12 -3.62 -1.76
N GLU A 50 -11.96 -3.34 -2.76
CA GLU A 50 -12.99 -4.26 -3.22
C GLU A 50 -12.38 -5.59 -3.65
N ASN A 51 -12.98 -6.69 -3.19
CA ASN A 51 -12.61 -8.04 -3.59
C ASN A 51 -11.18 -8.48 -3.22
N LEU A 52 -10.56 -7.88 -2.20
CA LEU A 52 -9.31 -8.39 -1.63
C LEU A 52 -9.58 -9.36 -0.49
N ASP A 53 -8.77 -10.41 -0.41
CA ASP A 53 -8.81 -11.36 0.72
C ASP A 53 -7.95 -10.83 1.89
N ILE A 54 -6.83 -10.17 1.58
CA ILE A 54 -5.88 -9.59 2.57
C ILE A 54 -5.36 -8.24 2.06
N ILE A 55 -5.14 -7.29 2.98
CA ILE A 55 -4.45 -6.03 2.72
C ILE A 55 -3.22 -5.93 3.63
N TYR A 56 -2.03 -5.79 3.03
CA TYR A 56 -0.83 -5.35 3.73
C TYR A 56 -0.72 -3.82 3.66
N HIS A 57 -0.99 -3.16 4.79
CA HIS A 57 -0.83 -1.73 4.92
C HIS A 57 0.57 -1.37 5.43
N VAL A 58 1.51 -1.19 4.50
CA VAL A 58 2.90 -0.78 4.81
C VAL A 58 3.23 0.62 4.29
N ALA A 59 2.21 1.37 3.87
CA ALA A 59 2.32 2.80 3.68
C ALA A 59 2.35 3.49 5.05
N GLY A 60 3.17 4.53 5.18
CA GLY A 60 3.27 5.33 6.39
C GLY A 60 3.90 6.68 6.11
N VAL A 61 3.67 7.65 6.99
CA VAL A 61 4.32 8.95 6.94
C VAL A 61 5.63 8.86 7.70
N ASN A 62 6.72 8.72 6.94
CA ASN A 62 8.09 8.60 7.48
C ASN A 62 8.93 9.87 7.29
N ARG A 63 8.36 10.90 6.65
CA ARG A 63 9.00 12.20 6.40
C ARG A 63 7.96 13.28 6.62
N GLY A 64 8.14 14.07 7.66
CA GLY A 64 7.21 15.10 8.11
C GLY A 64 7.60 15.60 9.50
N THR A 65 6.81 16.52 10.03
CA THR A 65 6.85 16.90 11.44
C THR A 65 6.48 15.72 12.34
N ASN A 66 6.81 15.81 13.63
CA ASN A 66 6.41 14.81 14.62
C ASN A 66 4.89 14.58 14.58
N ASP A 67 4.10 15.65 14.47
CA ASP A 67 2.64 15.56 14.38
C ASP A 67 2.18 14.83 13.12
N GLU A 68 2.81 15.07 11.98
CA GLU A 68 2.49 14.37 10.72
C GLU A 68 2.87 12.89 10.78
N ILE A 69 3.98 12.54 11.43
CA ILE A 69 4.40 11.16 11.64
C ILE A 69 3.45 10.45 12.60
N ILE A 70 3.06 11.10 13.70
CA ILE A 70 2.14 10.51 14.71
C ILE A 70 0.74 10.31 14.13
N LYS A 71 0.24 11.22 13.29
CA LYS A 71 -1.10 11.14 12.69
C LYS A 71 -1.16 10.30 11.42
N GLY A 72 -0.02 10.09 10.77
CA GLY A 72 0.09 9.49 9.44
C GLY A 72 0.47 8.01 9.42
N ASN A 73 0.58 7.37 10.58
CA ASN A 73 0.82 5.94 10.78
C ASN A 73 -0.26 5.37 11.71
#